data_AF-A0AAE2W963-F1
#
_entry.id   AF-A0AAE2W963-F1
#
_cell.length_a   1.000
_cell.length_b   1.000
_cell.length_c   1.000
_cell.angle_alpha   90.00
_cell.angle_beta   90.00
_cell.angle_gamma   90.00
#
_symmetry.space_group_name_H-M   'P 1'
#
loop_
_entity.id
_entity.type
_entity.pdbx_description
1 polymer ?
#
loop_
_entity_poly.entity_id
_entity_poly.type
_entity_poly.pdbx_seq_one_letter_code
_entity_poly.pdbx_strand_id
1 'polypeptide(L)'
;MTYPVGPAPDGAYVVGSDYGQSYDEANAMALMTGGVKGAFSGAQDQFKDQFEVFTDGQLALNQRTDLLSPLLDFGSAYMNTNQGFNQTGQCSFSNQIGPMQGCRLSGGRIILDDKGLWDIRCQLWFDFINILTGTIEWQIRVLTPSGNVFSQTRAKLNDSEAVSSTNICSVVVPAPGYQVQAWVSYIAAFRGILGGPDRNRLTVQHISRDTSTGNTGQG
;
A
#
# COMPACT_ATOMS: atom_id res chain seq x y z
N MET A 1 -27.58 -7.63 -71.99
CA MET A 1 -27.87 -6.21 -71.68
C MET A 1 -26.62 -5.62 -71.03
N THR A 2 -25.93 -4.76 -71.75
CA THR A 2 -24.70 -4.06 -71.36
C THR A 2 -25.04 -2.82 -70.53
N TYR A 3 -24.28 -2.56 -69.45
CA TYR A 3 -24.45 -1.34 -68.64
C TYR A 3 -23.96 -0.09 -69.40
N PRO A 4 -24.59 1.08 -69.24
CA PRO A 4 -24.18 2.29 -69.94
C PRO A 4 -23.00 2.97 -69.23
N VAL A 5 -21.92 3.22 -69.98
CA VAL A 5 -20.79 4.05 -69.57
C VAL A 5 -21.17 5.51 -69.83
N GLY A 6 -21.57 6.23 -68.79
CA GLY A 6 -21.79 7.68 -68.82
C GLY A 6 -20.90 8.38 -67.78
N PRO A 7 -20.46 9.63 -68.03
CA PRO A 7 -19.62 10.38 -67.09
C PRO A 7 -20.38 10.69 -65.79
N ALA A 8 -19.64 10.78 -64.68
CA ALA A 8 -20.18 10.94 -63.34
C ALA A 8 -20.94 12.29 -63.16
N PRO A 9 -22.00 12.33 -62.32
CA PRO A 9 -22.80 13.54 -62.10
C PRO A 9 -22.04 14.63 -61.34
N ASP A 10 -22.29 15.88 -61.73
CA ASP A 10 -21.66 17.06 -61.14
C ASP A 10 -22.17 17.30 -59.70
N GLY A 11 -21.26 17.32 -58.72
CA GLY A 11 -21.56 17.45 -57.29
C GLY A 11 -20.98 16.37 -56.37
N ALA A 12 -20.17 15.43 -56.88
CA ALA A 12 -19.48 14.46 -56.04
C ALA A 12 -18.40 15.15 -55.17
N TYR A 13 -18.45 14.93 -53.85
CA TYR A 13 -17.44 15.45 -52.93
C TYR A 13 -16.08 14.76 -53.19
N VAL A 14 -15.07 15.53 -53.61
CA VAL A 14 -13.75 15.02 -53.96
C VAL A 14 -12.80 15.19 -52.77
N VAL A 15 -12.25 14.09 -52.26
CA VAL A 15 -11.11 14.11 -51.32
C VAL A 15 -10.00 13.24 -51.89
N GLY A 16 -9.02 13.87 -52.53
CA GLY A 16 -7.91 13.19 -53.24
C GLY A 16 -8.16 13.01 -54.75
N SER A 17 -7.28 12.26 -55.42
CA SER A 17 -7.31 12.04 -56.89
C SER A 17 -8.29 10.96 -57.36
N ASP A 18 -8.88 10.19 -56.44
CA ASP A 18 -9.78 9.10 -56.74
C ASP A 18 -11.15 9.37 -56.13
N TYR A 19 -12.20 9.22 -56.95
CA TYR A 19 -13.62 9.52 -56.64
C TYR A 19 -14.22 8.64 -55.53
N GLY A 20 -13.65 8.64 -54.32
CA GLY A 20 -14.15 7.93 -53.14
C GLY A 20 -14.16 6.40 -53.24
N GLN A 21 -13.60 5.80 -54.30
CA GLN A 21 -13.70 4.35 -54.56
C GLN A 21 -12.76 3.49 -53.70
N SER A 22 -11.80 4.08 -52.98
CA SER A 22 -10.81 3.34 -52.18
C SER A 22 -11.06 3.38 -50.66
N TYR A 23 -12.15 4.00 -50.20
CA TYR A 23 -12.52 3.99 -48.79
C TYR A 23 -13.56 2.90 -48.53
N ASP A 24 -13.10 1.75 -48.06
CA ASP A 24 -13.96 0.75 -47.42
C ASP A 24 -14.24 1.15 -45.95
N GLU A 25 -15.29 0.57 -45.37
CA GLU A 25 -15.72 0.84 -43.99
C GLU A 25 -14.58 0.60 -42.98
N ALA A 26 -13.66 -0.32 -43.31
CA ALA A 26 -12.48 -0.63 -42.52
C ALA A 26 -11.43 0.49 -42.50
N ASN A 27 -11.12 1.10 -43.65
CA ASN A 27 -10.15 2.19 -43.75
C ASN A 27 -10.70 3.53 -43.23
N ALA A 28 -12.01 3.78 -43.40
CA ALA A 28 -12.68 4.93 -42.79
C ALA A 28 -12.72 4.82 -41.25
N MET A 29 -13.03 3.62 -40.73
CA MET A 29 -12.94 3.34 -39.30
C MET A 29 -11.51 3.41 -38.77
N ALA A 30 -10.50 2.96 -39.52
CA ALA A 30 -9.10 3.04 -39.09
C ALA A 30 -8.60 4.49 -38.99
N LEU A 31 -9.01 5.39 -39.89
CA LEU A 31 -8.70 6.82 -39.83
C LEU A 31 -9.41 7.52 -38.66
N MET A 32 -10.70 7.25 -38.47
CA MET A 32 -11.50 7.83 -37.37
C MET A 32 -11.04 7.30 -36.01
N THR A 33 -10.81 5.99 -35.88
CA THR A 33 -10.34 5.38 -34.63
C THR A 33 -8.87 5.63 -34.37
N GLY A 34 -8.01 5.77 -35.39
CA GLY A 34 -6.60 6.11 -35.23
C GLY A 34 -6.40 7.54 -34.73
N GLY A 35 -7.16 8.50 -35.27
CA GLY A 35 -7.15 9.90 -34.81
C GLY A 35 -7.72 10.05 -33.40
N VAL A 36 -8.85 9.39 -33.10
CA VAL A 36 -9.47 9.42 -31.77
C VAL A 36 -8.62 8.66 -30.74
N LYS A 37 -8.03 7.50 -31.08
CA LYS A 37 -7.11 6.79 -30.17
C LYS A 37 -5.83 7.58 -29.93
N GLY A 38 -5.27 8.25 -30.93
CA GLY A 38 -4.08 9.09 -30.79
C GLY A 38 -4.34 10.34 -29.94
N ALA A 39 -5.48 11.00 -30.14
CA ALA A 39 -5.92 12.13 -29.31
C ALA A 39 -6.26 11.68 -27.88
N PHE A 40 -6.88 10.51 -27.72
CA PHE A 40 -7.18 9.94 -26.40
C PHE A 40 -5.91 9.46 -25.68
N SER A 41 -4.97 8.81 -26.37
CA SER A 41 -3.69 8.42 -25.78
C SER A 41 -2.85 9.63 -25.42
N GLY A 42 -2.81 10.65 -26.28
CA GLY A 42 -2.14 11.93 -26.00
C GLY A 42 -2.76 12.68 -24.82
N ALA A 43 -4.09 12.71 -24.72
CA ALA A 43 -4.79 13.28 -23.57
C ALA A 43 -4.57 12.45 -22.30
N GLN A 44 -4.50 11.12 -22.42
CA GLN A 44 -4.24 10.21 -21.30
C GLN A 44 -2.80 10.33 -20.79
N ASP A 45 -1.82 10.52 -21.68
CA ASP A 45 -0.42 10.68 -21.31
C ASP A 45 -0.18 12.09 -20.73
N GLN A 46 -0.81 13.13 -21.28
CA GLN A 46 -0.84 14.46 -20.65
C GLN A 46 -1.55 14.46 -19.29
N PHE A 47 -2.60 13.64 -19.11
CA PHE A 47 -3.27 13.49 -17.82
C PHE A 47 -2.40 12.74 -16.80
N LYS A 48 -1.58 11.77 -17.23
CA LYS A 48 -0.59 11.09 -16.36
C LYS A 48 0.54 12.03 -15.94
N ASP A 49 1.02 12.88 -16.85
CA ASP A 49 2.11 13.83 -16.58
C ASP A 49 1.69 15.01 -15.67
N GLN A 50 0.38 15.23 -15.48
CA GLN A 50 -0.15 16.22 -14.54
C GLN A 50 -0.16 15.74 -13.08
N PHE A 51 0.09 14.45 -12.82
CA PHE A 51 0.28 13.96 -11.45
C PHE A 51 1.74 14.09 -11.06
N GLU A 52 2.05 15.10 -10.25
CA GLU A 52 3.30 15.14 -9.51
C GLU A 52 3.38 13.83 -8.70
N VAL A 53 4.44 13.04 -8.91
CA VAL A 53 4.62 11.77 -8.19
C VAL A 53 4.80 12.10 -6.72
N PHE A 54 3.73 11.92 -5.92
CA PHE A 54 3.77 12.13 -4.48
C PHE A 54 4.88 11.27 -3.89
N THR A 55 5.89 11.94 -3.33
CA THR A 55 7.01 11.30 -2.63
C THR A 55 6.88 11.63 -1.15
N ASP A 56 6.76 10.61 -0.31
CA ASP A 56 6.64 10.79 1.14
C ASP A 56 7.93 11.43 1.70
N GLY A 57 7.81 12.66 2.19
CA GLY A 57 8.92 13.44 2.73
C GLY A 57 9.61 12.79 3.94
N GLN A 58 8.96 11.86 4.64
CA GLN A 58 9.58 11.12 5.74
C GLN A 58 10.70 10.19 5.26
N LEU A 59 10.67 9.74 4.00
CA LEU A 59 11.74 8.92 3.43
C LEU A 59 13.07 9.67 3.39
N ALA A 60 13.03 10.99 3.12
CA ALA A 60 14.21 11.85 3.13
C ALA A 60 14.78 12.08 4.55
N LEU A 61 14.00 11.79 5.59
CA LEU A 61 14.37 12.02 6.99
C LEU A 61 14.92 10.76 7.69
N ASN A 62 15.01 9.62 6.99
CA ASN A 62 15.44 8.36 7.60
C ASN A 62 16.80 8.44 8.33
N GLN A 63 17.72 9.29 7.87
CA GLN A 63 19.05 9.48 8.46
C GLN A 63 19.11 10.62 9.50
N ARG A 64 18.01 11.32 9.75
CA ARG A 64 17.95 12.54 10.57
C ARG A 64 17.56 12.26 12.02
N THR A 65 18.32 11.39 12.70
CA THR A 65 18.11 11.09 14.13
C THR A 65 18.31 12.30 15.04
N ASP A 66 19.03 13.33 14.57
CA ASP A 66 19.18 14.62 15.24
C ASP A 66 17.84 15.37 15.45
N LEU A 67 16.81 15.03 14.68
CA LEU A 67 15.47 15.60 14.84
C LEU A 67 14.69 14.97 16.01
N LEU A 68 15.11 13.80 16.49
CA LEU A 68 14.50 13.18 17.65
C LEU A 68 15.06 13.81 18.92
N SER A 69 14.20 13.99 19.93
CA SER A 69 14.69 14.23 21.28
C SER A 69 15.61 13.07 21.66
N PRO A 70 16.81 13.31 22.23
CA PRO A 70 17.71 12.23 22.66
C PRO A 70 17.07 11.25 23.63
N LEU A 71 15.97 11.64 24.28
CA LEU A 71 15.21 10.82 25.23
C LEU A 71 14.09 10.00 24.58
N LEU A 72 13.74 10.28 23.31
CA LEU A 72 12.64 9.65 22.59
C LEU A 72 13.17 8.48 21.75
N ASP A 73 12.88 7.26 22.19
CA ASP A 73 13.06 6.08 21.35
C ASP A 73 11.79 5.86 20.53
N PHE A 74 11.95 5.81 19.21
CA PHE A 74 10.87 5.78 18.23
C PHE A 74 11.35 5.04 16.98
N GLY A 75 10.44 4.33 16.33
CA GLY A 75 10.71 3.79 15.01
C GLY A 75 9.43 3.52 14.25
N SER A 76 9.49 3.71 12.93
CA SER A 76 8.38 3.45 12.05
C SER A 76 8.82 2.82 10.74
N ALA A 77 8.00 1.91 10.22
CA ALA A 77 8.29 1.16 9.02
C ALA A 77 7.03 0.91 8.18
N TYR A 78 7.22 0.65 6.89
CA TYR A 78 6.17 0.24 5.96
C TYR A 78 6.60 -0.99 5.12
N MET A 79 5.62 -1.69 4.56
CA MET A 79 5.78 -2.80 3.65
C MET A 79 5.91 -2.31 2.20
N ASN A 80 6.82 -2.88 1.43
CA ASN A 80 6.93 -2.62 -0.01
C ASN A 80 6.32 -3.76 -0.82
N THR A 81 5.00 -3.76 -0.93
CA THR A 81 4.20 -4.74 -1.67
C THR A 81 3.25 -4.02 -2.63
N ASN A 82 3.81 -3.41 -3.68
CA ASN A 82 3.03 -2.68 -4.69
C ASN A 82 1.99 -3.55 -5.41
N GLN A 83 2.25 -4.85 -5.60
CA GLN A 83 1.32 -5.81 -6.20
C GLN A 83 0.37 -6.46 -5.19
N GLY A 84 0.47 -6.05 -3.91
CA GLY A 84 -0.19 -6.72 -2.79
C GLY A 84 0.33 -8.14 -2.53
N PHE A 85 -0.02 -8.69 -1.37
CA PHE A 85 0.09 -10.13 -1.11
C PHE A 85 -1.20 -10.62 -0.47
N ASN A 86 -1.56 -11.89 -0.72
CA ASN A 86 -2.87 -12.46 -0.38
C ASN A 86 -2.75 -13.74 0.47
N GLN A 87 -1.69 -13.80 1.29
CA GLN A 87 -1.35 -14.97 2.08
C GLN A 87 -1.37 -14.64 3.58
N THR A 88 -1.75 -15.63 4.38
CA THR A 88 -1.63 -15.57 5.83
C THR A 88 -0.15 -15.63 6.22
N GLY A 89 0.19 -15.06 7.36
CA GLY A 89 1.57 -15.01 7.83
C GLY A 89 2.02 -13.63 8.23
N GLN A 90 3.34 -13.46 8.27
CA GLN A 90 3.97 -12.20 8.65
C GLN A 90 3.80 -11.14 7.57
N CYS A 91 3.30 -9.97 7.96
CA CYS A 91 3.42 -8.75 7.19
C CYS A 91 4.87 -8.26 7.24
N SER A 92 5.55 -8.19 6.10
CA SER A 92 6.98 -7.87 6.04
C SER A 92 7.23 -6.36 5.99
N PHE A 93 7.30 -5.71 7.16
CA PHE A 93 7.69 -4.31 7.30
C PHE A 93 9.20 -4.17 7.10
N SER A 94 9.63 -3.87 5.88
CA SER A 94 11.04 -3.93 5.48
C SER A 94 11.68 -2.58 5.15
N ASN A 95 10.91 -1.49 5.18
CA ASN A 95 11.41 -0.16 4.84
C ASN A 95 11.16 0.80 5.99
N GLN A 96 12.23 1.42 6.48
CA GLN A 96 12.15 2.48 7.48
C GLN A 96 11.51 3.73 6.87
N ILE A 97 10.75 4.46 7.70
CA ILE A 97 10.20 5.75 7.35
C ILE A 97 10.22 6.72 8.53
N GLY A 98 10.89 7.85 8.33
CA GLY A 98 11.29 8.76 9.40
C GLY A 98 12.49 8.23 10.18
N PRO A 99 13.04 9.04 11.11
CA PRO A 99 14.15 8.62 11.95
C PRO A 99 13.79 7.41 12.84
N MET A 100 14.78 6.60 13.18
CA MET A 100 14.61 5.42 14.04
C MET A 100 15.72 5.39 15.10
N GLN A 101 15.32 5.28 16.37
CA GLN A 101 16.21 5.29 17.54
C GLN A 101 15.65 4.40 18.65
N GLY A 102 16.53 3.70 19.37
CA GLY A 102 16.16 2.77 20.46
C GLY A 102 15.35 1.55 19.98
N CYS A 103 15.26 1.36 18.67
CA CYS A 103 14.75 0.18 18.01
C CYS A 103 15.38 0.08 16.62
N ARG A 104 15.24 -1.07 15.97
CA ARG A 104 15.77 -1.30 14.62
C ARG A 104 14.88 -2.21 13.80
N LEU A 105 14.93 -2.06 12.48
CA LEU A 105 14.21 -2.91 11.55
C LEU A 105 15.03 -4.15 11.20
N SER A 106 14.43 -5.34 11.30
CA SER A 106 15.08 -6.59 10.91
C SER A 106 14.06 -7.67 10.58
N GLY A 107 14.27 -8.39 9.48
CA GLY A 107 13.45 -9.55 9.12
C GLY A 107 11.94 -9.24 9.01
N GLY A 108 11.57 -8.04 8.57
CA GLY A 108 10.17 -7.61 8.44
C GLY A 108 9.48 -7.21 9.76
N ARG A 109 10.26 -6.95 10.82
CA ARG A 109 9.82 -6.65 12.19
C ARG A 109 10.58 -5.46 12.74
N ILE A 110 10.01 -4.78 13.75
CA ILE A 110 10.74 -3.81 14.56
C ILE A 110 11.22 -4.49 15.83
N ILE A 111 12.52 -4.48 16.08
CA ILE A 111 13.12 -5.02 17.29
C ILE A 111 13.36 -3.86 18.27
N LEU A 112 12.88 -4.04 19.51
CA LEU A 112 13.01 -3.07 20.60
C LEU A 112 14.40 -3.20 21.24
N ASP A 113 15.17 -2.12 21.32
CA ASP A 113 16.56 -2.15 21.82
C ASP A 113 16.67 -1.87 23.33
N ASP A 114 15.56 -1.60 24.01
CA ASP A 114 15.53 -1.31 25.44
C ASP A 114 14.35 -1.98 26.15
N LYS A 115 14.49 -2.19 27.46
CA LYS A 115 13.41 -2.65 28.34
C LYS A 115 12.45 -1.49 28.62
N GLY A 116 11.21 -1.83 28.99
CA GLY A 116 10.23 -0.82 29.40
C GLY A 116 8.87 -0.98 28.75
N LEU A 117 8.03 0.03 28.94
CA LEU A 117 6.71 0.17 28.33
C LEU A 117 6.82 0.78 26.93
N TRP A 118 6.34 0.06 25.95
CA TRP A 118 6.27 0.49 24.56
C TRP A 118 4.81 0.61 24.11
N ASP A 119 4.50 1.70 23.41
CA ASP A 119 3.25 1.86 22.65
C ASP A 119 3.48 1.42 21.20
N ILE A 120 2.55 0.63 20.67
CA ILE A 120 2.67 0.00 19.35
C ILE A 120 1.39 0.28 18.57
N ARG A 121 1.56 0.80 17.36
CA ARG A 121 0.45 1.09 16.44
C ARG A 121 0.75 0.48 15.09
N CYS A 122 -0.21 -0.25 14.54
CA CYS A 122 -0.11 -0.83 13.22
C CYS A 122 -1.35 -0.49 12.42
N GLN A 123 -1.17 -0.05 11.17
CA GLN A 123 -2.23 0.07 10.19
C GLN A 123 -1.89 -0.80 8.98
N LEU A 124 -2.88 -1.58 8.52
CA LEU A 124 -2.83 -2.35 7.28
C LEU A 124 -3.93 -1.87 6.34
N TRP A 125 -3.62 -1.89 5.05
CA TRP A 125 -4.58 -1.61 3.98
C TRP A 125 -4.95 -2.90 3.28
N PHE A 126 -6.24 -3.23 3.29
CA PHE A 126 -6.80 -4.39 2.62
C PHE A 126 -7.55 -3.93 1.37
N ASP A 127 -7.28 -4.58 0.24
CA ASP A 127 -7.96 -4.30 -1.02
C ASP A 127 -9.41 -4.82 -1.00
N PHE A 128 -10.19 -4.58 -2.05
CA PHE A 128 -11.57 -5.08 -2.16
C PHE A 128 -11.65 -6.58 -2.53
N ILE A 129 -12.83 -7.18 -2.38
CA ILE A 129 -13.16 -8.52 -2.88
C ILE A 129 -14.63 -8.60 -3.32
N ASN A 130 -14.92 -9.25 -4.46
CA ASN A 130 -16.26 -9.26 -5.07
C ASN A 130 -17.09 -10.54 -4.83
N ILE A 131 -16.53 -11.60 -4.25
CA ILE A 131 -17.05 -12.97 -4.43
C ILE A 131 -17.29 -13.76 -3.14
N LEU A 132 -16.68 -13.37 -2.01
CA LEU A 132 -16.65 -14.15 -0.76
C LEU A 132 -16.98 -13.29 0.48
N THR A 133 -16.96 -13.93 1.65
CA THR A 133 -16.99 -13.22 2.94
C THR A 133 -15.80 -12.28 3.05
N GLY A 134 -16.04 -11.04 3.46
CA GLY A 134 -15.03 -10.01 3.64
C GLY A 134 -14.22 -10.13 4.93
N THR A 135 -14.21 -11.30 5.57
CA THR A 135 -13.61 -11.45 6.90
C THR A 135 -12.09 -11.37 6.83
N ILE A 136 -11.51 -10.61 7.76
CA ILE A 136 -10.07 -10.49 7.96
C ILE A 136 -9.81 -10.63 9.46
N GLU A 137 -8.81 -11.43 9.82
CA GLU A 137 -8.28 -11.50 11.18
C GLU A 137 -6.76 -11.33 11.15
N TRP A 138 -6.27 -10.36 11.90
CA TRP A 138 -4.85 -10.08 12.00
C TRP A 138 -4.52 -9.59 13.41
N GLN A 139 -3.24 -9.55 13.73
CA GLN A 139 -2.79 -9.23 15.07
C GLN A 139 -1.43 -8.57 15.07
N ILE A 140 -1.23 -7.71 16.06
CA ILE A 140 0.10 -7.32 16.51
C ILE A 140 0.57 -8.42 17.46
N ARG A 141 1.76 -8.95 17.24
CA ARG A 141 2.46 -9.88 18.12
C ARG A 141 3.74 -9.22 18.59
N VAL A 142 3.99 -9.33 19.88
CA VAL A 142 5.30 -9.07 20.47
C VAL A 142 5.93 -10.43 20.70
N LEU A 143 7.08 -10.67 20.09
CA LEU A 143 7.83 -11.91 20.19
C LEU A 143 8.99 -11.71 21.17
N THR A 144 9.30 -12.76 21.90
CA THR A 144 10.57 -12.89 22.63
C THR A 144 11.77 -12.86 21.67
N PRO A 145 13.00 -12.62 22.15
CA PRO A 145 14.19 -12.69 21.31
C PRO A 145 14.38 -14.03 20.58
N SER A 146 13.89 -15.14 21.16
CA SER A 146 13.91 -16.47 20.55
C SER A 146 12.79 -16.71 19.52
N GLY A 147 11.88 -15.75 19.33
CA GLY A 147 10.83 -15.80 18.33
C GLY A 147 9.48 -16.34 18.81
N ASN A 148 9.36 -16.76 20.07
CA ASN A 148 8.08 -17.19 20.64
C ASN A 148 7.17 -15.99 20.91
N VAL A 149 5.85 -16.15 20.73
CA VAL A 149 4.87 -15.10 21.04
C VAL A 149 4.85 -14.83 22.54
N PHE A 150 5.15 -13.58 22.92
CA PHE A 150 5.11 -13.08 24.30
C PHE A 150 3.77 -12.41 24.61
N SER A 151 3.27 -11.57 23.70
CA SER A 151 1.97 -10.90 23.81
C SER A 151 1.35 -10.74 22.42
N GLN A 152 0.02 -10.66 22.35
CA GLN A 152 -0.68 -10.42 21.09
C GLN A 152 -1.98 -9.65 21.30
N THR A 153 -2.33 -8.81 20.34
CA THR A 153 -3.61 -8.10 20.27
C THR A 153 -4.23 -8.33 18.91
N ARG A 154 -5.46 -8.84 18.88
CA ARG A 154 -6.17 -9.19 17.65
C ARG A 154 -7.09 -8.08 17.19
N ALA A 155 -7.18 -7.93 15.88
CA ALA A 155 -8.20 -7.16 15.19
C ALA A 155 -8.96 -8.10 14.25
N LYS A 156 -10.28 -7.91 14.20
CA LYS A 156 -11.17 -8.63 13.30
C LYS A 156 -12.12 -7.63 12.65
N LEU A 157 -12.29 -7.77 11.36
CA LEU A 157 -13.26 -7.00 10.58
C LEU A 157 -13.93 -7.92 9.56
N ASN A 158 -15.09 -7.51 9.10
CA ASN A 158 -15.83 -8.18 8.05
C ASN A 158 -16.36 -7.11 7.09
N ASP A 159 -15.66 -6.90 5.99
CA ASP A 159 -15.95 -5.87 5.01
C ASP A 159 -15.48 -6.37 3.64
N SER A 160 -16.22 -6.18 2.57
CA SER A 160 -15.79 -6.60 1.23
C SER A 160 -15.13 -5.47 0.44
N GLU A 161 -15.28 -4.21 0.88
CA GLU A 161 -14.69 -3.04 0.24
C GLU A 161 -13.23 -2.83 0.66
N ALA A 162 -12.51 -1.99 -0.09
CA ALA A 162 -11.17 -1.58 0.30
C ALA A 162 -11.21 -0.83 1.65
N VAL A 163 -10.40 -1.27 2.61
CA VAL A 163 -10.50 -0.80 3.99
C VAL A 163 -9.13 -0.74 4.68
N SER A 164 -8.94 0.30 5.48
CA SER A 164 -7.83 0.39 6.43
C SER A 164 -8.25 -0.18 7.78
N SER A 165 -7.42 -1.03 8.36
CA SER A 165 -7.60 -1.51 9.73
C SER A 165 -6.42 -1.10 10.58
N THR A 166 -6.70 -0.48 11.71
CA THR A 166 -5.71 -0.07 12.70
C THR A 166 -5.85 -0.91 13.96
N ASN A 167 -4.74 -1.37 14.48
CA ASN A 167 -4.64 -2.10 15.74
C ASN A 167 -3.58 -1.42 16.61
N ILE A 168 -3.81 -1.39 17.91
CA ILE A 168 -2.98 -0.67 18.88
C ILE A 168 -2.81 -1.59 20.09
N CYS A 169 -1.60 -1.65 20.63
CA CYS A 169 -1.35 -2.30 21.90
C CYS A 169 -0.18 -1.63 22.61
N SER A 170 -0.10 -1.82 23.91
CA SER A 170 1.07 -1.44 24.70
C SER A 170 1.62 -2.67 25.39
N VAL A 171 2.94 -2.75 25.52
CA VAL A 171 3.62 -3.91 26.10
C VAL A 171 4.76 -3.46 27.00
N VAL A 172 4.92 -4.11 28.14
CA VAL A 172 6.12 -3.99 28.96
C VAL A 172 7.04 -5.15 28.63
N VAL A 173 8.25 -4.86 28.15
CA VAL A 173 9.28 -5.87 27.87
C VAL A 173 10.37 -5.81 28.93
N PRO A 174 10.78 -6.96 29.51
CA PRO A 174 11.74 -6.99 30.63
C PRO A 174 13.19 -6.78 30.21
N ALA A 175 13.51 -6.93 28.93
CA ALA A 175 14.86 -6.82 28.39
C ALA A 175 14.83 -6.39 26.90
N PRO A 176 15.95 -5.91 26.34
CA PRO A 176 16.11 -5.68 24.91
C PRO A 176 15.89 -6.94 24.05
N GLY A 177 15.60 -6.73 22.76
CA GLY A 177 15.57 -7.78 21.73
C GLY A 177 14.19 -8.37 21.41
N TYR A 178 13.13 -7.88 22.08
CA TYR A 178 11.76 -8.25 21.75
C TYR A 178 11.36 -7.70 20.39
N GLN A 179 10.51 -8.43 19.64
CA GLN A 179 10.25 -8.15 18.23
C GLN A 179 8.77 -7.89 18.01
N VAL A 180 8.43 -6.76 17.42
CA VAL A 180 7.07 -6.38 17.05
C VAL A 180 6.79 -6.86 15.63
N GLN A 181 5.74 -7.66 15.48
CA GLN A 181 5.33 -8.32 14.24
C GLN A 181 3.84 -8.09 14.00
N ALA A 182 3.48 -7.66 12.79
CA ALA A 182 2.10 -7.78 12.32
C ALA A 182 1.91 -9.14 11.63
N TRP A 183 0.84 -9.83 11.97
CA TRP A 183 0.54 -11.18 11.48
C TRP A 183 -0.91 -11.32 11.05
N VAL A 184 -1.12 -11.80 9.83
CA VAL A 184 -2.45 -12.11 9.29
C VAL A 184 -2.76 -13.56 9.56
N SER A 185 -3.78 -13.80 10.39
CA SER A 185 -4.23 -15.16 10.75
C SER A 185 -5.25 -15.69 9.76
N TYR A 186 -6.07 -14.79 9.22
CA TYR A 186 -7.08 -15.11 8.21
C TYR A 186 -7.27 -13.91 7.29
N ILE A 187 -7.35 -14.19 6.00
CA ILE A 187 -7.76 -13.25 4.97
C ILE A 187 -8.55 -14.02 3.93
N ALA A 188 -9.65 -13.44 3.44
CA ALA A 188 -10.42 -14.03 2.36
C ALA A 188 -9.53 -14.26 1.12
N ALA A 189 -9.70 -15.42 0.46
CA ALA A 189 -8.98 -15.72 -0.77
C ALA A 189 -9.21 -14.62 -1.82
N PHE A 190 -8.19 -14.32 -2.62
CA PHE A 190 -8.20 -13.24 -3.63
C PHE A 190 -8.20 -11.81 -3.10
N ARG A 191 -8.22 -11.60 -1.77
CA ARG A 191 -8.05 -10.27 -1.19
C ARG A 191 -6.58 -9.95 -0.98
N GLY A 192 -6.15 -8.78 -1.43
CA GLY A 192 -4.76 -8.30 -1.28
C GLY A 192 -4.53 -7.44 -0.04
N ILE A 193 -3.30 -7.43 0.44
CA ILE A 193 -2.78 -6.50 1.45
C ILE A 193 -1.77 -5.59 0.76
N LEU A 194 -2.07 -4.30 0.70
CA LEU A 194 -1.31 -3.35 -0.12
C LEU A 194 -0.17 -2.69 0.65
N GLY A 195 0.99 -2.68 0.00
CA GLY A 195 2.22 -2.01 0.41
C GLY A 195 2.24 -0.54 0.04
N GLY A 196 3.09 0.24 0.71
CA GLY A 196 3.29 1.65 0.41
C GLY A 196 3.41 2.51 1.68
N PRO A 197 4.23 3.57 1.66
CA PRO A 197 4.40 4.48 2.80
C PRO A 197 3.10 5.21 3.17
N ASP A 198 2.18 5.36 2.20
CA ASP A 198 0.85 5.97 2.32
C ASP A 198 -0.23 5.00 2.85
N ARG A 199 -0.01 3.68 2.76
CA ARG A 199 -1.06 2.67 2.98
C ARG A 199 -0.93 1.91 4.29
N ASN A 200 0.29 1.63 4.71
CA ASN A 200 0.53 0.86 5.92
C ASN A 200 1.66 1.46 6.75
N ARG A 201 1.58 1.20 8.05
CA ARG A 201 2.58 1.68 8.99
C ARG A 201 2.62 0.78 10.21
N LEU A 202 3.83 0.39 10.62
CA LEU A 202 4.09 -0.18 11.93
C LEU A 202 4.98 0.78 12.68
N THR A 203 4.52 1.25 13.83
CA THR A 203 5.21 2.24 14.65
C THR A 203 5.34 1.72 16.07
N VAL A 204 6.51 1.96 16.66
CA VAL A 204 6.77 1.74 18.07
C VAL A 204 7.26 3.03 18.70
N GLN A 205 6.85 3.28 19.94
CA GLN A 205 7.29 4.42 20.72
C GLN A 205 7.54 3.99 22.16
N HIS A 206 8.71 4.31 22.69
CA HIS A 206 9.07 4.01 24.07
C HIS A 206 8.45 5.05 24.99
N ILE A 207 7.68 4.59 25.97
CA ILE A 207 6.96 5.45 26.92
C ILE A 207 7.73 5.59 28.22
N SER A 208 8.27 4.48 28.75
CA SER A 208 8.99 4.48 30.03
C SER A 208 9.94 3.30 30.14
N ARG A 209 11.11 3.52 30.75
CA ARG A 209 12.12 2.49 31.06
C ARG A 209 11.88 1.77 32.40
N ASP A 210 10.88 2.22 33.17
CA ASP A 210 10.55 1.62 34.46
C ASP A 210 9.78 0.32 34.26
N THR A 211 10.34 -0.76 34.78
CA THR A 211 9.75 -2.10 34.78
C THR A 211 9.49 -2.63 36.19
N SER A 212 9.63 -1.77 37.21
CA SER A 212 9.73 -2.15 38.63
C SER A 212 8.73 -1.44 39.55
N THR A 213 8.26 -0.24 39.19
CA THR A 213 7.38 0.54 40.07
C THR A 213 5.93 0.46 39.57
N GLY A 214 5.10 -0.29 40.31
CA GLY A 214 3.67 -0.41 40.03
C GLY A 214 2.88 -0.50 41.32
N ASN A 215 2.41 0.65 41.82
CA ASN A 215 1.28 0.69 42.76
C ASN A 215 -0.02 0.66 41.95
N THR A 216 -0.38 -0.51 41.42
CA THR A 216 -1.74 -0.69 40.88
C THR A 216 -2.65 -0.97 42.07
N GLY A 217 -3.21 0.12 42.61
CA GLY A 217 -4.06 0.12 43.79
C GLY A 217 -5.13 -0.96 43.76
N GLN A 218 -5.14 -1.77 44.83
CA GLN A 218 -6.35 -2.41 45.30
C GLN A 218 -7.02 -1.42 46.26
N GLY A 219 -8.17 -0.91 45.84
CA GLY A 219 -9.18 -0.27 46.67
C GLY A 219 -10.53 -0.88 46.33
#